data_AF-I2NGM6-F1
#
_entry.id   AF-I2NGM6-F1
#
_cell.length_a   1.000
_cell.length_b   1.000
_cell.length_c   1.000
_cell.angle_alpha   90.00
_cell.angle_beta   90.00
_cell.angle_gamma   90.00
#
_symmetry.space_group_name_H-M   'P 1'
#
loop_
_entity.id
_entity.type
_entity.pdbx_description
1 polymer ?
#
loop_
_entity_poly.entity_id
_entity_poly.type
_entity_poly.pdbx_seq_one_letter_code
_entity_poly.pdbx_strand_id
1 'polypeptide(L)'
;MFKKSFIFALPFIVTACSSSNQPEEAFPGQFADADYVLSDQDAQKWVAESEQARQCIYPNLTRIQQNHFSKEDSYIHAQYVFFYPLEKVIGEEYVKILQSDEKSMGYAQYQFKKFKDKPTELQPLTAQQCETLRAQARDDLAVVKGQYKSGMVEETKTASDDKKNSDGVATNQNKFFFDIIKWGSALLL
;
A
#
# COMPACT_ATOMS: atom_id res chain seq x y z
N MET A 1 42.77 40.96 48.42
CA MET A 1 41.74 39.99 47.98
C MET A 1 40.95 40.60 46.84
N PHE A 2 41.20 40.19 45.59
CA PHE A 2 40.33 40.54 44.46
C PHE A 2 40.04 39.25 43.68
N LYS A 3 38.80 38.78 43.79
CA LYS A 3 38.27 37.59 43.10
C LYS A 3 38.24 37.87 41.59
N LYS A 4 38.93 37.06 40.80
CA LYS A 4 38.77 37.01 39.34
C LYS A 4 37.52 36.20 39.02
N SER A 5 36.45 36.86 38.58
CA SER A 5 35.29 36.18 37.99
C SER A 5 35.54 35.99 36.51
N PHE A 6 35.66 34.73 36.09
CA PHE A 6 35.60 34.32 34.69
C PHE A 6 34.13 34.38 34.24
N ILE A 7 33.82 35.19 33.22
CA ILE A 7 32.54 35.15 32.53
C ILE A 7 32.77 34.48 31.19
N PHE A 8 32.40 33.21 31.09
CA PHE A 8 32.35 32.46 29.84
C PHE A 8 30.95 32.68 29.24
N ALA A 9 30.86 33.56 28.24
CA ALA A 9 29.61 33.79 27.51
C ALA A 9 29.46 32.67 26.46
N LEU A 10 28.49 31.77 26.67
CA LEU A 10 28.04 30.82 25.66
C LEU A 10 27.19 31.58 24.62
N PRO A 11 27.53 31.57 23.32
CA PRO A 11 26.59 32.04 22.32
C PRO A 11 25.46 31.01 22.17
N PHE A 12 24.25 31.40 22.60
CA PHE A 12 23.02 30.70 22.23
C PHE A 12 22.82 30.85 20.72
N ILE A 13 23.14 29.79 19.98
CA ILE A 13 22.77 29.68 18.56
C ILE A 13 21.26 29.41 18.55
N VAL A 14 20.48 30.44 18.28
CA VAL A 14 19.05 30.31 18.03
C VAL A 14 18.91 29.73 16.62
N THR A 15 18.69 28.42 16.52
CA THR A 15 18.28 27.78 15.27
C THR A 15 16.92 28.37 14.89
N ALA A 16 16.91 29.23 13.88
CA ALA A 16 15.69 29.70 13.26
C ALA A 16 15.00 28.49 12.61
N CYS A 17 13.89 28.05 13.20
CA CYS A 17 12.96 27.17 12.51
C CYS A 17 12.42 27.96 11.31
N SER A 18 12.87 27.63 10.11
CA SER A 18 12.27 28.10 8.87
C SER A 18 10.87 27.51 8.75
N SER A 19 9.88 28.19 9.35
CA SER A 19 8.47 27.89 9.12
C SER A 19 8.14 28.24 7.67
N SER A 20 8.14 27.23 6.79
CA SER A 20 7.62 27.37 5.44
C SER A 20 6.13 27.72 5.54
N ASN A 21 5.80 28.99 5.30
CA ASN A 21 4.43 29.52 5.21
C ASN A 21 3.74 29.00 3.93
N GLN A 22 3.49 27.69 3.84
CA GLN A 22 2.44 27.19 2.96
C GLN A 22 1.12 27.29 3.75
N PRO A 23 0.04 27.84 3.18
CA PRO A 23 -1.26 27.75 3.81
C PRO A 23 -1.57 26.28 4.05
N GLU A 24 -1.80 25.92 5.31
CA GLU A 24 -2.22 24.56 5.67
C GLU A 24 -3.57 24.31 4.97
N GLU A 25 -3.59 23.34 4.07
CA GLU A 25 -4.80 23.02 3.30
C GLU A 25 -5.86 22.53 4.28
N ALA A 26 -7.03 23.19 4.29
CA ALA A 26 -8.07 22.88 5.26
C ALA A 26 -8.51 21.41 5.12
N PHE A 27 -8.64 20.71 6.25
CA PHE A 27 -9.11 19.34 6.27
C PHE A 27 -10.53 19.23 5.68
N PRO A 28 -10.79 18.36 4.69
CA PRO A 28 -12.10 18.28 4.08
C PRO A 28 -13.16 17.77 5.07
N GLY A 29 -14.16 18.60 5.37
CA GLY A 29 -15.16 18.32 6.41
C GLY A 29 -16.00 17.05 6.19
N GLN A 30 -16.07 16.52 4.96
CA GLN A 30 -16.75 15.25 4.67
C GLN A 30 -16.10 14.03 5.34
N PHE A 31 -14.84 14.15 5.76
CA PHE A 31 -14.10 13.11 6.47
C PHE A 31 -13.96 13.39 7.97
N ALA A 32 -14.72 14.37 8.50
CA ALA A 32 -14.76 14.62 9.94
C ALA A 32 -15.16 13.35 10.70
N ASP A 33 -14.54 13.10 11.86
CA ASP A 33 -14.72 11.90 12.68
C ASP A 33 -14.26 10.59 12.00
N ALA A 34 -13.30 10.65 11.08
CA ALA A 34 -12.61 9.45 10.62
C ALA A 34 -11.79 8.83 11.77
N ASP A 35 -11.89 7.51 11.94
CA ASP A 35 -11.16 6.76 12.97
C ASP A 35 -9.63 6.78 12.73
N TYR A 36 -9.22 6.94 11.48
CA TYR A 36 -7.83 7.12 11.08
C TYR A 36 -7.67 8.16 9.96
N VAL A 37 -6.69 9.05 10.13
CA VAL A 37 -6.37 10.12 9.19
C VAL A 37 -4.96 9.87 8.63
N LEU A 38 -4.87 9.48 7.35
CA LEU A 38 -3.61 9.22 6.67
C LEU A 38 -2.84 10.54 6.43
N SER A 39 -1.63 10.63 6.95
CA SER A 39 -0.79 11.83 6.79
C SER A 39 -0.38 12.07 5.33
N ASP A 40 -0.11 13.32 4.96
CA ASP A 40 0.41 13.66 3.62
C ASP A 40 1.72 12.91 3.31
N GLN A 41 2.60 12.77 4.31
CA GLN A 41 3.89 12.08 4.17
C GLN A 41 3.69 10.58 3.88
N ASP A 42 2.81 9.93 4.64
CA ASP A 42 2.52 8.50 4.45
C ASP A 42 1.79 8.26 3.14
N ALA A 43 0.89 9.16 2.74
CA ALA A 43 0.21 9.08 1.45
C ALA A 43 1.18 9.19 0.27
N GLN A 44 2.13 10.12 0.30
CA GLN A 44 3.15 10.24 -0.75
C GLN A 44 4.04 9.01 -0.83
N LYS A 45 4.44 8.46 0.33
CA LYS A 45 5.22 7.21 0.39
C LYS A 45 4.41 6.03 -0.13
N TRP A 46 3.14 5.93 0.24
CA TRP A 46 2.22 4.88 -0.22
C TRP A 46 2.08 4.92 -1.74
N VAL A 47 1.82 6.10 -2.34
CA VAL A 47 1.77 6.27 -3.80
C VAL A 47 3.07 5.77 -4.46
N ALA A 48 4.23 6.14 -3.92
CA ALA A 48 5.50 5.76 -4.51
C ALA A 48 5.77 4.24 -4.44
N GLU A 49 5.50 3.63 -3.28
CA GLU A 49 5.60 2.17 -3.08
C GLU A 49 4.61 1.41 -3.98
N SER A 50 3.39 1.93 -4.12
CA SER A 50 2.34 1.40 -5.01
C SER A 50 2.77 1.43 -6.48
N GLU A 51 3.28 2.55 -6.96
CA GLU A 51 3.73 2.70 -8.33
C GLU A 51 4.93 1.79 -8.63
N GLN A 52 5.86 1.67 -7.68
CA GLN A 52 6.98 0.75 -7.76
C GLN A 52 6.53 -0.71 -7.86
N ALA A 53 5.59 -1.15 -7.02
CA ALA A 53 5.01 -2.49 -7.09
C ALA A 53 4.29 -2.73 -8.43
N ARG A 54 3.50 -1.76 -8.89
CA ARG A 54 2.79 -1.80 -10.17
C ARG A 54 3.76 -1.97 -11.34
N GLN A 55 4.83 -1.17 -11.40
CA GLN A 55 5.83 -1.26 -12.46
C GLN A 55 6.59 -2.59 -12.46
N CYS A 56 6.91 -3.15 -11.28
CA CYS A 56 7.51 -4.47 -11.20
C CYS A 56 6.54 -5.55 -11.70
N ILE A 57 5.34 -5.67 -11.13
CA ILE A 57 4.44 -6.80 -11.39
C ILE A 57 3.81 -6.69 -12.80
N TYR A 58 3.51 -5.47 -13.23
CA TYR A 58 2.70 -5.18 -14.40
C TYR A 58 3.38 -4.17 -15.36
N PRO A 59 4.60 -4.46 -15.86
CA PRO A 59 5.41 -3.49 -16.60
C PRO A 59 4.74 -3.01 -17.91
N ASN A 60 3.88 -3.84 -18.50
CA ASN A 60 3.20 -3.57 -19.77
C ASN A 60 1.68 -3.43 -19.64
N LEU A 61 1.15 -3.30 -18.42
CA LEU A 61 -0.29 -3.26 -18.20
C LEU A 61 -0.85 -1.91 -18.65
N THR A 62 -1.80 -1.98 -19.57
CA THR A 62 -2.59 -0.83 -20.01
C THR A 62 -3.86 -0.69 -19.19
N ARG A 63 -4.42 0.52 -19.14
CA ARG A 63 -5.73 0.77 -18.52
C ARG A 63 -6.85 -0.11 -19.11
N ILE A 64 -6.80 -0.38 -20.42
CA ILE A 64 -7.80 -1.22 -21.09
C ILE A 64 -7.72 -2.65 -20.56
N GLN A 65 -6.51 -3.24 -20.49
CA GLN A 65 -6.33 -4.57 -19.94
C GLN A 65 -6.77 -4.65 -18.47
N GLN A 66 -6.46 -3.62 -17.68
CA GLN A 66 -6.86 -3.55 -16.28
C GLN A 66 -8.38 -3.52 -16.10
N ASN A 67 -9.11 -2.78 -16.94
CA ASN A 67 -10.57 -2.74 -16.92
C ASN A 67 -11.25 -4.09 -17.25
N HIS A 68 -10.50 -5.02 -17.84
CA HIS A 68 -10.97 -6.36 -18.19
C HIS A 68 -10.42 -7.45 -17.26
N PHE A 69 -9.84 -7.06 -16.11
CA PHE A 69 -9.43 -8.03 -15.11
C PHE A 69 -10.59 -8.89 -14.62
N SER A 70 -10.32 -10.18 -14.42
CA SER A 70 -11.20 -11.04 -13.64
C SER A 70 -11.29 -10.53 -12.19
N LYS A 71 -12.21 -11.08 -11.39
CA LYS A 71 -12.29 -10.73 -9.97
C LYS A 71 -11.00 -11.08 -9.23
N GLU A 72 -10.41 -12.22 -9.58
CA GLU A 72 -9.18 -12.75 -9.01
C GLU A 72 -7.98 -11.87 -9.39
N ASP A 73 -7.88 -11.47 -10.66
CA ASP A 73 -6.82 -10.54 -11.11
C ASP A 73 -6.99 -9.15 -10.47
N SER A 74 -8.23 -8.68 -10.31
CA SER A 74 -8.55 -7.40 -9.63
C SER A 74 -8.16 -7.44 -8.15
N TYR A 75 -8.42 -8.56 -7.48
CA TYR A 75 -8.02 -8.78 -6.09
C TYR A 75 -6.50 -8.75 -5.94
N ILE A 76 -5.77 -9.54 -6.74
CA ILE A 76 -4.30 -9.58 -6.69
C ILE A 76 -3.70 -8.21 -7.00
N HIS A 77 -4.22 -7.52 -8.01
CA HIS A 77 -3.81 -6.17 -8.31
C HIS A 77 -4.03 -5.24 -7.11
N ALA A 78 -5.24 -5.21 -6.54
CA ALA A 78 -5.53 -4.35 -5.39
C ALA A 78 -4.64 -4.67 -4.17
N GLN A 79 -4.46 -5.95 -3.88
CA GLN A 79 -3.64 -6.41 -2.75
C GLN A 79 -2.18 -5.98 -2.91
N TYR A 80 -1.56 -6.30 -4.05
CA TYR A 80 -0.14 -6.07 -4.26
C TYR A 80 0.22 -4.63 -4.62
N VAL A 81 -0.67 -3.92 -5.32
CA VAL A 81 -0.42 -2.54 -5.77
C VAL A 81 -0.87 -1.53 -4.74
N PHE A 82 -1.90 -1.79 -3.94
CA PHE A 82 -2.42 -0.81 -2.98
C PHE A 82 -2.24 -1.23 -1.53
N PHE A 83 -2.73 -2.40 -1.13
CA PHE A 83 -2.83 -2.74 0.29
C PHE A 83 -1.52 -3.19 0.94
N TYR A 84 -0.70 -4.02 0.30
CA TYR A 84 0.62 -4.36 0.81
C TYR A 84 1.55 -3.13 0.89
N PRO A 85 1.60 -2.25 -0.12
CA PRO A 85 2.29 -0.98 0.01
C PRO A 85 1.77 -0.11 1.17
N LEU A 86 0.45 0.02 1.33
CA LEU A 86 -0.13 0.78 2.43
C LEU A 86 0.25 0.17 3.80
N GLU A 87 0.11 -1.14 3.95
CA GLU A 87 0.49 -1.90 5.14
C GLU A 87 1.97 -1.70 5.48
N LYS A 88 2.86 -1.69 4.49
CA LYS A 88 4.29 -1.39 4.68
C LYS A 88 4.52 0.03 5.20
N VAL A 89 3.66 0.99 4.85
CA VAL A 89 3.81 2.39 5.24
C VAL A 89 3.25 2.63 6.65
N ILE A 90 2.03 2.20 6.92
CA ILE A 90 1.32 2.54 8.16
C ILE A 90 1.18 1.37 9.13
N GLY A 91 1.41 0.13 8.71
CA GLY A 91 1.24 -1.08 9.53
C GLY A 91 -0.15 -1.72 9.41
N GLU A 92 -0.21 -3.04 9.63
CA GLU A 92 -1.41 -3.88 9.46
C GLU A 92 -2.59 -3.41 10.34
N GLU A 93 -2.34 -3.05 11.60
CA GLU A 93 -3.38 -2.61 12.53
C GLU A 93 -4.11 -1.36 12.03
N TYR A 94 -3.38 -0.40 11.46
CA TYR A 94 -3.97 0.83 10.92
C TYR A 94 -4.67 0.60 9.58
N VAL A 95 -4.18 -0.33 8.77
CA VAL A 95 -4.91 -0.77 7.56
C VAL A 95 -6.26 -1.39 7.93
N LYS A 96 -6.33 -2.18 9.01
CA LYS A 96 -7.61 -2.74 9.49
C LYS A 96 -8.58 -1.65 9.93
N ILE A 97 -8.11 -0.62 10.66
CA ILE A 97 -8.94 0.54 11.02
C ILE A 97 -9.46 1.22 9.76
N LEU A 98 -8.56 1.58 8.83
CA LEU A 98 -8.93 2.18 7.53
C LEU A 98 -9.99 1.35 6.79
N GLN A 99 -9.81 0.04 6.67
CA GLN A 99 -10.74 -0.83 5.93
C GLN A 99 -12.10 -0.97 6.62
N SER A 100 -12.14 -0.80 7.94
CA SER A 100 -13.36 -0.92 8.74
C SER A 100 -14.20 0.37 8.83
N ASP A 101 -13.60 1.54 8.58
CA ASP A 101 -14.27 2.84 8.60
C ASP A 101 -14.28 3.50 7.20
N GLU A 102 -15.48 3.76 6.69
CA GLU A 102 -15.68 4.33 5.35
C GLU A 102 -15.11 5.74 5.21
N LYS A 103 -15.14 6.57 6.27
CA LYS A 103 -14.57 7.91 6.24
C LYS A 103 -13.05 7.87 6.19
N SER A 104 -12.44 7.00 6.99
CA SER A 104 -11.01 6.72 7.02
C SER A 104 -10.52 6.25 5.65
N MET A 105 -11.15 5.22 5.05
CA MET A 105 -10.79 4.76 3.71
C MET A 105 -11.04 5.84 2.65
N GLY A 106 -12.15 6.57 2.74
CA GLY A 106 -12.46 7.66 1.83
C GLY A 106 -11.40 8.77 1.87
N TYR A 107 -10.89 9.11 3.05
CA TYR A 107 -9.81 10.08 3.19
C TYR A 107 -8.49 9.54 2.65
N ALA A 108 -8.15 8.27 2.91
CA ALA A 108 -6.97 7.64 2.31
C ALA A 108 -7.02 7.66 0.77
N GLN A 109 -8.19 7.39 0.17
CA GLN A 109 -8.39 7.49 -1.27
C GLN A 109 -8.25 8.93 -1.79
N TYR A 110 -8.79 9.91 -1.06
CA TYR A 110 -8.61 11.32 -1.37
C TYR A 110 -7.12 11.70 -1.38
N GLN A 111 -6.37 11.29 -0.36
CA GLN A 111 -4.94 11.54 -0.24
C GLN A 111 -4.14 10.85 -1.35
N PHE A 112 -4.43 9.58 -1.65
CA PHE A 112 -3.78 8.88 -2.75
C PHE A 112 -3.98 9.60 -4.08
N LYS A 113 -5.21 10.05 -4.37
CA LYS A 113 -5.52 10.82 -5.59
C LYS A 113 -4.84 12.20 -5.60
N LYS A 114 -4.73 12.86 -4.45
CA LYS A 114 -4.02 14.14 -4.30
C LYS A 114 -2.53 14.01 -4.67
N PHE A 115 -1.90 12.89 -4.32
CA PHE A 115 -0.44 12.71 -4.50
C PHE A 115 -0.02 11.81 -5.67
N LYS A 116 -0.94 11.09 -6.34
CA LYS A 116 -0.60 10.13 -7.41
C LYS A 116 0.27 10.69 -8.54
N ASP A 117 0.09 11.97 -8.87
CA ASP A 117 0.85 12.65 -9.94
C ASP A 117 2.16 13.30 -9.43
N LYS A 118 2.42 13.23 -8.12
CA LYS A 118 3.60 13.77 -7.43
C LYS A 118 4.13 12.78 -6.39
N PRO A 119 4.48 11.54 -6.78
CA PRO A 119 5.04 10.56 -5.84
C PRO A 119 6.36 11.05 -5.27
N THR A 120 6.66 10.68 -4.02
CA THR A 120 8.02 10.79 -3.50
C THR A 120 8.96 9.92 -4.34
N GLU A 121 10.16 10.41 -4.63
CA GLU A 121 11.17 9.60 -5.32
C GLU A 121 11.66 8.48 -4.40
N LEU A 122 11.55 7.23 -4.86
CA LEU A 122 12.11 6.05 -4.21
C LEU A 122 13.17 5.41 -5.09
N GLN A 123 14.15 4.77 -4.47
CA GLN A 123 15.10 3.94 -5.20
C GLN A 123 14.36 2.81 -5.91
N PRO A 124 14.60 2.56 -7.21
CA PRO A 124 13.99 1.45 -7.93
C PRO A 124 14.29 0.10 -7.25
N LEU A 125 13.32 -0.82 -7.29
CA LEU A 125 13.56 -2.19 -6.86
C LEU A 125 14.63 -2.83 -7.74
N THR A 126 15.49 -3.61 -7.12
CA THR A 126 16.43 -4.47 -7.85
C THR A 126 15.68 -5.50 -8.69
N ALA A 127 16.32 -6.01 -9.73
CA ALA A 127 15.74 -7.07 -10.56
C ALA A 127 15.30 -8.29 -9.73
N GLN A 128 16.11 -8.67 -8.72
CA GLN A 128 15.79 -9.78 -7.82
C GLN A 128 14.54 -9.51 -6.98
N GLN A 129 14.40 -8.30 -6.44
CA GLN A 129 13.19 -7.92 -5.68
C GLN A 129 11.94 -7.93 -6.58
N CYS A 130 12.02 -7.39 -7.80
CA CYS A 130 10.90 -7.47 -8.74
C CYS A 130 10.56 -8.93 -9.08
N GLU A 131 11.55 -9.81 -9.29
CA GLU A 131 11.29 -11.22 -9.60
C GLU A 131 10.62 -11.96 -8.44
N THR A 132 11.06 -11.72 -7.20
CA THR A 132 10.38 -12.24 -6.01
C THR A 132 8.94 -11.75 -5.94
N LEU A 133 8.71 -10.44 -6.11
CA LEU A 133 7.38 -9.85 -6.04
C LEU A 133 6.44 -10.40 -7.14
N ARG A 134 6.96 -10.59 -8.36
CA ARG A 134 6.23 -11.22 -9.47
C ARG A 134 5.90 -12.68 -9.18
N ALA A 135 6.84 -13.44 -8.60
CA ALA A 135 6.62 -14.83 -8.25
C ALA A 135 5.50 -14.96 -7.21
N GLN A 136 5.57 -14.16 -6.13
CA GLN A 136 4.55 -14.12 -5.09
C GLN A 136 3.16 -13.75 -5.66
N ALA A 137 3.07 -12.69 -6.46
CA ALA A 137 1.80 -12.29 -7.08
C ALA A 137 1.20 -13.38 -7.99
N ARG A 138 2.02 -14.10 -8.77
CA ARG A 138 1.56 -15.22 -9.59
C ARG A 138 1.11 -16.40 -8.75
N ASP A 139 1.81 -16.66 -7.66
CA ASP A 139 1.55 -17.79 -6.78
C ASP A 139 0.24 -17.59 -6.00
N ASP A 140 0.02 -16.39 -5.47
CA ASP A 140 -1.23 -16.04 -4.81
C ASP A 140 -2.38 -16.00 -5.80
N LEU A 141 -2.16 -15.52 -7.03
CA LEU A 141 -3.17 -15.57 -8.09
C LEU A 141 -3.60 -17.01 -8.41
N ALA A 142 -2.65 -17.96 -8.43
CA ALA A 142 -2.94 -19.37 -8.61
C ALA A 142 -3.82 -19.91 -7.46
N VAL A 143 -3.47 -19.59 -6.21
CA VAL A 143 -4.25 -19.99 -5.02
C VAL A 143 -5.66 -19.40 -5.06
N VAL A 144 -5.78 -18.11 -5.35
CA VAL A 144 -7.07 -17.41 -5.46
C VAL A 144 -7.93 -17.99 -6.58
N LYS A 145 -7.32 -18.44 -7.69
CA LYS A 145 -7.98 -19.18 -8.78
C LYS A 145 -8.32 -20.63 -8.43
N GLY A 146 -8.02 -21.09 -7.21
CA GLY A 146 -8.32 -22.45 -6.75
C GLY A 146 -7.27 -23.50 -7.07
N GLN A 147 -6.10 -23.09 -7.57
CA GLN A 147 -5.00 -24.02 -7.80
C GLN A 147 -4.35 -24.35 -6.44
N TYR A 148 -4.39 -25.62 -6.05
CA TYR A 148 -3.80 -26.06 -4.80
C TYR A 148 -2.27 -25.90 -4.85
N LYS A 149 -1.72 -25.17 -3.88
CA LYS A 149 -0.29 -25.15 -3.59
C LYS A 149 -0.10 -25.76 -2.20
N SER A 150 0.78 -26.76 -2.10
CA SER A 150 1.10 -27.36 -0.81
C SER A 150 1.78 -26.33 0.09
N GLY A 151 1.32 -26.18 1.33
CA GLY A 151 1.97 -25.30 2.33
C GLY A 151 3.26 -25.88 2.92
N MET A 152 3.69 -27.05 2.45
CA MET A 152 4.91 -27.74 2.88
C MET A 152 6.02 -27.53 1.85
N VAL A 153 7.29 -27.52 2.28
CA VAL A 153 8.45 -27.59 1.36
C VAL A 153 8.28 -28.84 0.50
N GLU A 154 8.03 -28.66 -0.79
CA GLU A 154 7.76 -29.79 -1.68
C GLU A 154 9.01 -30.66 -1.82
N GLU A 155 8.97 -31.87 -1.25
CA GLU A 155 9.80 -32.96 -1.76
C GLU A 155 9.28 -33.35 -3.14
N THR A 156 10.17 -33.34 -4.12
CA THR A 156 9.86 -33.64 -5.52
C THR A 156 9.30 -35.06 -5.65
N LYS A 157 7.98 -35.24 -5.66
CA LYS A 157 7.34 -36.47 -6.16
C LYS A 157 6.08 -36.24 -6.98
N THR A 158 6.10 -36.96 -8.09
CA THR A 158 5.18 -37.15 -9.22
C THR A 158 3.68 -37.23 -8.91
N ALA A 159 2.92 -36.50 -9.74
CA ALA A 159 1.67 -36.87 -10.40
C ALA A 159 0.75 -37.90 -9.71
N SER A 160 -0.31 -37.40 -9.08
CA SER A 160 -1.70 -37.87 -9.21
C SER A 160 -2.56 -37.25 -8.12
N ASP A 161 -3.41 -36.27 -8.47
CA ASP A 161 -4.81 -36.20 -8.01
C ASP A 161 -5.47 -34.92 -8.54
N ASP A 162 -5.98 -35.02 -9.78
CA ASP A 162 -6.97 -34.10 -10.32
C ASP A 162 -8.30 -34.26 -9.57
N LYS A 163 -8.45 -33.55 -8.45
CA LYS A 163 -9.77 -33.13 -7.97
C LYS A 163 -9.91 -31.62 -8.19
N LYS A 164 -10.44 -31.27 -9.37
CA LYS A 164 -11.03 -29.94 -9.63
C LYS A 164 -12.11 -29.66 -8.58
N ASN A 165 -11.76 -28.94 -7.53
CA ASN A 165 -12.75 -28.19 -6.78
C ASN A 165 -13.04 -26.94 -7.63
N SER A 166 -14.21 -26.89 -8.27
CA SER A 166 -14.57 -25.81 -9.21
C SER A 166 -14.84 -24.48 -8.51
N ASP A 167 -14.91 -24.49 -7.19
CA ASP A 167 -14.95 -23.28 -6.38
C ASP A 167 -13.52 -22.99 -5.91
N GLY A 168 -12.82 -22.11 -6.63
CA GLY A 168 -11.55 -21.57 -6.16
C GLY A 168 -11.70 -20.98 -4.76
N VAL A 169 -10.62 -20.99 -3.96
CA VAL A 169 -10.58 -20.69 -2.51
C VAL A 169 -11.56 -19.59 -2.12
N ALA A 170 -12.80 -19.97 -1.76
CA ALA A 170 -13.93 -19.17 -1.30
C ALA A 170 -13.94 -17.66 -1.65
N THR A 171 -13.59 -17.26 -2.87
CA THR A 171 -13.49 -15.84 -3.28
C THR A 171 -14.85 -15.15 -3.23
N ASN A 172 -15.94 -15.90 -3.45
CA ASN A 172 -17.31 -15.41 -3.40
C ASN A 172 -17.92 -15.35 -1.98
N GLN A 173 -17.22 -15.80 -0.94
CA GLN A 173 -17.73 -15.81 0.45
C GLN A 173 -16.84 -15.05 1.43
N ASN A 174 -15.66 -14.57 1.00
CA ASN A 174 -14.72 -13.89 1.88
C ASN A 174 -14.94 -12.37 1.86
N LYS A 175 -15.44 -11.80 2.98
CA LYS A 175 -15.64 -10.36 3.15
C LYS A 175 -14.36 -9.55 2.84
N PHE A 176 -13.19 -10.02 3.28
CA PHE A 176 -11.92 -9.35 3.03
C PHE A 176 -11.61 -9.24 1.53
N PHE A 177 -11.93 -10.28 0.75
CA PHE A 177 -11.74 -10.28 -0.71
C PHE A 177 -12.59 -9.18 -1.38
N PHE A 178 -13.86 -9.05 -0.97
CA PHE A 178 -14.75 -8.01 -1.50
C PHE A 178 -14.36 -6.61 -1.04
N ASP A 179 -13.96 -6.43 0.21
CA ASP A 179 -13.52 -5.13 0.72
C ASP A 179 -12.25 -4.66 0.00
N ILE A 180 -11.29 -5.55 -0.24
CA ILE A 180 -10.08 -5.25 -1.03
C ILE A 180 -10.43 -4.87 -2.47
N ILE A 181 -11.33 -5.60 -3.14
CA ILE A 181 -11.76 -5.26 -4.51
C ILE A 181 -12.52 -3.93 -4.51
N LYS A 182 -13.47 -3.72 -3.59
CA LYS A 182 -14.26 -2.49 -3.46
C LYS A 182 -13.33 -1.28 -3.35
N TRP A 183 -12.44 -1.32 -2.37
CA TRP A 183 -11.55 -0.21 -2.06
C TRP A 183 -10.45 -0.03 -3.11
N GLY A 184 -9.88 -1.12 -3.62
CA GLY A 184 -8.90 -1.09 -4.70
C GLY A 184 -9.46 -0.53 -6.01
N SER A 185 -10.71 -0.86 -6.36
CA SER A 185 -11.36 -0.33 -7.56
C SER A 185 -11.57 1.18 -7.48
N ALA A 186 -11.90 1.71 -6.30
CA ALA A 186 -12.10 3.14 -6.10
C ALA A 186 -10.79 3.97 -6.12
N LEU A 187 -9.63 3.33 -5.93
CA LEU A 187 -8.30 3.93 -6.12
C LEU A 187 -7.91 4.02 -7.61
N LEU A 188 -8.53 3.20 -8.47
CA LEU A 188 -8.29 3.20 -9.93
C LEU A 188 -9.11 4.26 -10.69
N LEU A 189 -10.17 4.78 -10.08
CA LEU A 189 -11.05 5.82 -10.63
C LEU A 189 -10.53 7.22 -10.29
#